data_AF-A0A2A4QNQ6-F1
#
_entry.id   AF-A0A2A4QNQ6-F1
#
_cell.length_a   1.000
_cell.length_b   1.000
_cell.length_c   1.000
_cell.angle_alpha   90.00
_cell.angle_beta   90.00
_cell.angle_gamma   90.00
#
_symmetry.space_group_name_H-M   'P 1'
#
loop_
_entity.id
_entity.type
_entity.pdbx_description
1 polymer ?
#
loop_
_entity_poly.entity_id
_entity_poly.type
_entity_poly.pdbx_seq_one_letter_code
_entity_poly.pdbx_strand_id
1 'polypeptide(L)'
;MTALPPLISSNAVQGAYRSSKAMVADATQNIEKTESKSFSEILQTAAAEAISNVHETEAVMQAGLQGTVNTQQIVEATMALESSVTVAVSVRDKFVAAYQEILRMPI
;
A
#
# COMPACT_ATOMS: atom_id res chain seq x y z
N MET A 1 46.45 24.44 -34.89
CA MET A 1 45.29 23.58 -35.16
C MET A 1 45.52 22.25 -34.44
N THR A 2 45.00 22.09 -33.21
CA THR A 2 45.15 20.84 -32.45
C THR A 2 43.76 20.40 -32.01
N ALA A 3 43.32 19.24 -32.53
CA ALA A 3 41.99 18.70 -32.31
C ALA A 3 41.81 18.27 -30.85
N LEU A 4 40.67 18.66 -30.25
CA LEU A 4 40.26 18.26 -28.90
C LEU A 4 39.86 16.77 -28.89
N PRO A 5 40.26 15.98 -27.88
CA PRO A 5 39.82 14.59 -27.76
C PRO A 5 38.32 14.52 -27.39
N PRO A 6 37.53 13.63 -28.00
CA PRO A 6 36.12 13.49 -27.66
C PRO A 6 35.99 12.82 -26.29
N LEU A 7 35.33 13.51 -25.35
CA LEU A 7 35.09 13.06 -23.97
C LEU A 7 33.95 12.03 -23.84
N ILE A 8 33.44 11.51 -24.96
CA ILE A 8 32.34 10.55 -24.98
C ILE A 8 32.89 9.19 -25.42
N SER A 9 33.18 8.34 -24.43
CA SER A 9 33.59 6.95 -24.66
C SER A 9 32.38 6.15 -25.17
N SER A 10 32.44 5.72 -26.43
CA SER A 10 31.39 4.92 -27.09
C SER A 10 31.04 3.64 -26.31
N ASN A 11 32.01 3.08 -25.58
CA ASN A 11 31.81 1.89 -24.75
C ASN A 11 30.90 2.15 -23.54
N ALA A 12 30.97 3.34 -22.94
CA ALA A 12 30.11 3.71 -21.82
C ALA A 12 28.66 3.91 -22.26
N VAL A 13 28.46 4.49 -23.45
CA VAL A 13 27.13 4.69 -24.06
C VAL A 13 26.48 3.34 -24.42
N GLN A 14 27.26 2.40 -24.97
CA GLN A 14 26.76 1.06 -25.27
C GLN A 14 26.41 0.25 -24.02
N GLY A 15 27.17 0.41 -22.93
CA GLY A 15 26.85 -0.20 -21.63
C GLY A 15 25.52 0.30 -21.06
N ALA A 16 25.32 1.62 -21.05
CA ALA A 16 24.09 2.23 -20.56
C ALA A 16 22.85 1.88 -21.41
N TYR A 17 23.02 1.74 -22.73
CA TYR A 17 21.94 1.32 -23.62
C TYR A 17 21.54 -0.15 -23.41
N ARG A 18 22.51 -1.03 -23.10
CA ARG A 18 22.22 -2.43 -22.79
C ARG A 18 21.57 -2.59 -21.41
N SER A 19 22.01 -1.80 -20.42
CA SER A 19 21.40 -1.84 -19.08
C SER A 19 19.97 -1.33 -19.10
N SER A 20 19.65 -0.29 -19.88
CA SER A 20 18.28 0.19 -20.03
C SER A 20 17.39 -0.82 -20.76
N LYS A 21 17.88 -1.49 -21.80
CA LYS A 21 17.18 -2.60 -22.46
C LYS A 21 16.92 -3.78 -21.51
N ALA A 22 17.87 -4.11 -20.63
CA ALA A 22 17.70 -5.15 -19.63
C ALA A 22 16.67 -4.78 -18.55
N MET A 23 16.66 -3.52 -18.08
CA MET A 23 15.62 -3.05 -17.14
C MET A 23 14.22 -3.06 -17.76
N VAL A 24 14.09 -2.74 -19.06
CA VAL A 24 12.80 -2.81 -19.76
C VAL A 24 12.33 -4.27 -19.93
N ALA A 25 13.25 -5.21 -20.17
CA ALA A 25 12.93 -6.63 -20.23
C ALA A 25 12.49 -7.17 -18.86
N ASP A 26 13.15 -6.75 -17.78
CA ASP A 26 12.81 -7.12 -16.39
C ASP A 26 11.45 -6.54 -15.95
N ALA A 27 11.16 -5.29 -16.34
CA ALA A 27 9.84 -4.68 -16.13
C ALA A 27 8.71 -5.43 -16.85
N THR A 28 8.99 -6.03 -18.01
CA THR A 28 7.99 -6.80 -18.77
C THR A 28 7.71 -8.17 -18.13
N GLN A 29 8.72 -8.79 -17.53
CA GLN A 29 8.58 -10.08 -16.82
C GLN A 29 7.88 -9.95 -15.45
N ASN A 30 8.00 -8.79 -14.79
CA ASN A 30 7.30 -8.52 -13.53
C ASN A 30 5.79 -8.24 -13.69
N ILE A 31 5.33 -7.88 -14.89
CA ILE A 31 3.90 -7.68 -15.18
C ILE A 31 3.17 -9.03 -15.26
N GLU A 32 3.82 -10.10 -15.73
CA GLU A 32 3.22 -11.45 -15.78
C GLU A 32 3.20 -12.18 -14.43
N LYS A 33 4.06 -11.78 -13.48
CA LYS A 33 4.17 -12.42 -12.15
C LYS A 33 3.44 -11.66 -11.03
N THR A 34 2.75 -10.57 -11.37
CA THR A 34 1.73 -10.03 -10.49
C THR A 34 0.46 -10.82 -10.75
N GLU A 35 0.34 -12.01 -10.14
CA GLU A 35 -0.98 -12.58 -9.86
C GLU A 35 -1.80 -11.43 -9.29
N SER A 36 -2.81 -11.00 -10.03
CA SER A 36 -3.72 -9.95 -9.62
C SER A 36 -4.38 -10.42 -8.33
N LYS A 37 -3.83 -10.03 -7.18
CA LYS A 37 -4.43 -10.30 -5.86
C LYS A 37 -5.91 -9.99 -5.98
N SER A 38 -6.72 -11.00 -5.73
CA SER A 38 -8.16 -10.86 -5.81
C SER A 38 -8.60 -9.75 -4.84
N PHE A 39 -9.66 -9.01 -5.17
CA PHE A 39 -10.21 -8.01 -4.26
C PHE A 39 -10.50 -8.60 -2.87
N SER A 40 -10.89 -9.87 -2.81
CA SER A 40 -11.04 -10.64 -1.57
C SER A 40 -9.75 -10.79 -0.77
N GLU A 41 -8.60 -11.08 -1.41
CA GLU A 41 -7.31 -11.19 -0.72
C GLU A 41 -6.83 -9.83 -0.19
N ILE A 42 -7.03 -8.76 -0.97
CA ILE A 42 -6.71 -7.40 -0.54
C ILE A 42 -7.58 -7.02 0.66
N LEU A 43 -8.88 -7.31 0.60
CA LEU A 43 -9.82 -7.05 1.70
C LEU A 43 -9.49 -7.89 2.95
N GLN A 44 -9.13 -9.16 2.77
CA GLN A 44 -8.74 -10.04 3.86
C GLN A 44 -7.47 -9.56 4.55
N THR A 45 -6.48 -9.10 3.77
CA THR A 45 -5.23 -8.54 4.30
C THR A 45 -5.51 -7.26 5.06
N ALA A 46 -6.29 -6.33 4.49
CA ALA A 46 -6.66 -5.09 5.14
C ALA A 46 -7.47 -5.30 6.44
N ALA A 47 -8.34 -6.31 6.47
CA ALA A 47 -9.09 -6.68 7.67
C ALA A 47 -8.17 -7.26 8.77
N ALA A 48 -7.21 -8.11 8.39
CA ALA A 48 -6.22 -8.64 9.32
C ALA A 48 -5.33 -7.54 9.91
N GLU A 49 -4.88 -6.59 9.08
CA GLU A 49 -4.11 -5.41 9.51
C GLU A 49 -4.92 -4.53 10.46
N ALA A 50 -6.20 -4.29 10.17
CA ALA A 50 -7.09 -3.54 11.06
C ALA A 50 -7.17 -4.16 12.46
N ILE A 51 -7.35 -5.48 12.56
CA ILE A 51 -7.39 -6.20 13.84
C ILE A 51 -6.04 -6.08 14.57
N SER A 52 -4.93 -6.24 13.85
CA SER A 52 -3.59 -6.08 14.43
C SER A 52 -3.39 -4.68 15.01
N ASN A 53 -3.80 -3.64 14.28
CA ASN A 53 -3.68 -2.25 14.71
C ASN A 53 -4.52 -1.95 15.95
N VAL A 54 -5.70 -2.56 16.09
CA VAL A 54 -6.52 -2.46 17.31
C VAL A 54 -5.76 -3.01 18.51
N HIS A 55 -5.22 -4.24 18.41
CA HIS A 55 -4.46 -4.85 19.50
C HIS A 55 -3.19 -4.08 19.86
N GLU A 56 -2.48 -3.57 18.86
CA GLU A 56 -1.30 -2.74 19.09
C GLU A 56 -1.66 -1.43 19.81
N THR A 57 -2.76 -0.80 19.39
CA THR A 57 -3.28 0.41 20.05
C THR A 57 -3.69 0.13 21.49
N GLU A 58 -4.34 -1.00 21.78
CA GLU A 58 -4.66 -1.41 23.15
C GLU A 58 -3.41 -1.59 24.02
N ALA A 59 -2.36 -2.21 23.48
CA ALA A 59 -1.09 -2.36 24.18
C ALA A 59 -0.42 -1.01 24.47
N VAL A 60 -0.42 -0.10 23.49
CA VAL A 60 0.10 1.27 23.64
C VAL A 60 -0.70 2.07 24.65
N MET A 61 -2.03 1.95 24.64
CA MET A 61 -2.94 2.58 25.62
C MET A 61 -2.66 2.05 27.03
N GLN A 62 -2.50 0.74 27.18
CA GLN A 62 -2.17 0.11 28.46
C GLN A 62 -0.82 0.59 29.00
N ALA A 63 0.19 0.68 28.13
CA ALA A 63 1.50 1.22 28.48
C ALA A 63 1.44 2.74 28.80
N GLY A 64 0.55 3.48 28.14
CA GLY A 64 0.23 4.87 28.46
C GLY A 64 -0.36 5.04 29.86
N LEU A 65 -1.26 4.15 30.28
CA LEU A 65 -1.80 4.12 31.65
C LEU A 65 -0.74 3.80 32.71
N GLN A 66 0.30 3.03 32.35
CA GLN A 66 1.48 2.77 33.20
C GLN A 66 2.50 3.91 33.19
N GLY A 67 2.29 4.97 32.40
CA GLY A 67 3.21 6.11 32.29
C GLY A 67 4.47 5.82 31.47
N THR A 68 4.55 4.67 30.79
CA THR A 68 5.72 4.29 29.98
C THR A 68 5.65 4.81 28.54
N VAL A 69 4.53 5.43 28.14
CA VAL A 69 4.29 5.98 26.81
C VAL A 69 3.80 7.43 26.89
N ASN A 70 4.28 8.28 25.99
CA ASN A 70 3.94 9.71 25.92
C ASN A 70 2.50 9.91 25.37
N THR A 71 1.78 10.92 25.85
CA THR A 71 0.42 11.26 25.42
C THR A 71 0.32 11.52 23.92
N GLN A 72 1.40 11.98 23.28
CA GLN A 72 1.44 12.16 21.83
C GLN A 72 1.33 10.85 21.05
N GLN A 73 1.94 9.76 21.55
CA GLN A 73 1.83 8.43 20.91
C GLN A 73 0.43 7.84 21.10
N ILE A 74 -0.25 8.16 22.20
CA ILE A 74 -1.65 7.77 22.42
C ILE A 74 -2.57 8.40 21.38
N VAL A 75 -2.36 9.69 21.09
CA VAL A 75 -3.13 10.42 20.06
C VAL A 75 -2.85 9.84 18.68
N GLU A 76 -1.59 9.59 18.34
CA GLU A 76 -1.19 8.99 17.05
C GLU A 76 -1.82 7.61 16.84
N ALA A 77 -1.78 6.75 17.85
CA ALA A 77 -2.41 5.42 17.81
C ALA A 77 -3.95 5.53 17.66
N THR A 78 -4.57 6.50 18.33
CA THR A 78 -6.02 6.76 18.18
C THR A 78 -6.37 7.21 16.77
N MET A 79 -5.59 8.14 16.18
CA MET A 79 -5.83 8.60 14.82
C MET A 79 -5.68 7.48 13.78
N ALA A 80 -4.71 6.59 13.96
CA ALA A 80 -4.54 5.41 13.12
C ALA A 80 -5.76 4.47 13.20
N LEU A 81 -6.30 4.28 14.42
CA LEU A 81 -7.51 3.50 14.65
C LEU A 81 -8.76 4.12 14.00
N GLU A 82 -8.94 5.44 14.11
CA GLU A 82 -10.09 6.14 13.50
C GLU A 82 -10.14 5.97 11.97
N SER A 83 -8.99 5.96 11.31
CA SER A 83 -8.91 5.71 9.87
C SER A 83 -9.43 4.31 9.52
N SER A 84 -9.04 3.28 10.29
CA SER A 84 -9.50 1.91 10.11
C SER A 84 -11.02 1.77 10.31
N VAL A 85 -11.57 2.41 11.36
CA VAL A 85 -13.01 2.45 11.62
C VAL A 85 -13.77 3.10 10.46
N THR A 86 -13.26 4.20 9.93
CA THR A 86 -13.87 4.89 8.78
C THR A 86 -13.95 3.97 7.56
N VAL A 87 -12.89 3.20 7.29
CA VAL A 87 -12.88 2.22 6.20
C VAL A 87 -13.90 1.11 6.44
N ALA A 88 -13.97 0.56 7.66
CA ALA A 88 -14.94 -0.49 8.00
C ALA A 88 -16.41 -0.02 7.82
N VAL A 89 -16.72 1.21 8.24
CA VAL A 89 -18.06 1.79 8.04
C VAL A 89 -18.36 2.00 6.56
N SER A 90 -17.37 2.45 5.77
CA SER A 90 -17.56 2.61 4.32
C SER A 90 -17.90 1.29 3.63
N VAL A 91 -17.28 0.19 4.04
CA VAL A 91 -17.56 -1.16 3.53
C VAL A 91 -18.97 -1.58 3.93
N ARG A 92 -19.38 -1.36 5.18
CA ARG A 92 -20.76 -1.61 5.65
C ARG A 92 -21.78 -0.87 4.78
N ASP A 93 -21.53 0.40 4.51
CA ASP A 93 -22.46 1.23 3.73
C ASP A 93 -22.56 0.74 2.27
N LYS A 94 -21.46 0.25 1.69
CA LYS A 94 -21.46 -0.38 0.35
C LYS A 94 -22.27 -1.68 0.33
N PHE A 95 -22.16 -2.52 1.36
CA PHE A 95 -23.00 -3.73 1.46
C PHE A 95 -24.48 -3.36 1.55
N VAL A 96 -24.85 -2.40 2.40
CA VAL A 96 -26.24 -1.94 2.52
C VAL A 96 -26.76 -1.41 1.19
N ALA A 97 -25.98 -0.60 0.48
CA ALA A 97 -26.35 -0.08 -0.84
C ALA A 97 -26.59 -1.21 -1.86
N ALA A 98 -25.71 -2.22 -1.90
CA ALA A 98 -25.87 -3.38 -2.78
C ALA A 98 -27.15 -4.18 -2.47
N TYR A 99 -27.49 -4.35 -1.19
CA TYR A 99 -28.76 -4.99 -0.80
C TYR A 99 -29.98 -4.18 -1.24
N GLN A 100 -29.95 -2.86 -1.08
CA GLN A 100 -31.05 -2.00 -1.52
C GLN A 100 -31.22 -2.02 -3.04
N GLU A 101 -30.14 -2.13 -3.80
CA GLU A 101 -30.19 -2.22 -5.27
C GLU A 101 -30.86 -3.52 -5.73
N ILE A 102 -30.51 -4.66 -5.12
CA ILE A 102 -31.15 -5.96 -5.40
C ILE A 102 -32.66 -5.89 -5.16
N LEU A 103 -33.10 -5.23 -4.07
CA LEU A 103 -34.51 -5.07 -3.74
C LEU A 103 -35.26 -4.08 -4.64
N ARG A 104 -34.54 -3.15 -5.27
CA ARG A 104 -35.13 -2.16 -6.20
C ARG A 104 -35.34 -2.72 -7.60
N MET A 105 -34.79 -3.89 -7.92
CA MET A 105 -35.07 -4.56 -9.18
C MET A 105 -36.52 -5.08 -9.14
N PRO A 106 -37.46 -4.48 -9.92
CA PRO A 106 -38.82 -4.98 -9.94
C PRO A 106 -38.81 -6.39 -10.54
N ILE A 107 -39.42 -7.34 -9.83
CA ILE A 107 -39.73 -8.67 -10.36
C ILE A 107 -40.70 -8.58 -11.54
#